data_AF-A0A0A1E769-F1
#
_entry.id   AF-A0A0A1E769-F1
#
_cell.length_a   1.000
_cell.length_b   1.000
_cell.length_c   1.000
_cell.angle_alpha   90.00
_cell.angle_beta   90.00
_cell.angle_gamma   90.00
#
_symmetry.space_group_name_H-M   'P 1'
#
loop_
_entity.id
_entity.type
_entity.pdbx_description
1 polymer ?
#
loop_
_entity_poly.entity_id
_entity_poly.type
_entity_poly.pdbx_seq_one_letter_code
_entity_poly.pdbx_strand_id
1 'polypeptide(L)'
;NTYNYAVDVDYLASAEEIAQAHPASNTFPLGQCTWGVKEMATWAGNWWGNGGDWAASAASADYTVGTQPRVGSIVCWTDGSYGHVAYVTAVDPVTNKIQVLESNYAGHQWIDNYRGWFDPQNTVTPGVVSYIYPN
;
A
#
# COMPACT_ATOMS: atom_id res chain seq x y z
N ASN A 1 28.78 -31.39 -30.44
CA ASN A 1 28.02 -30.77 -31.55
C ASN A 1 26.56 -30.70 -31.14
N THR A 2 26.15 -29.51 -30.69
CA THR A 2 24.79 -29.19 -30.28
C THR A 2 23.96 -28.88 -31.53
N TYR A 3 22.79 -29.48 -31.67
CA TYR A 3 21.86 -29.19 -32.76
C TYR A 3 20.92 -28.06 -32.34
N ASN A 4 20.94 -26.98 -33.12
CA ASN A 4 19.93 -25.92 -33.12
C ASN A 4 18.68 -26.37 -33.89
N TYR A 5 17.49 -25.98 -33.43
CA TYR A 5 16.32 -25.84 -34.29
C TYR A 5 15.56 -24.56 -33.96
N ALA A 6 15.45 -23.73 -35.01
CA ALA A 6 14.53 -22.63 -35.32
C ALA A 6 13.98 -21.71 -34.21
N VAL A 7 14.27 -20.42 -34.42
CA VAL A 7 13.57 -19.23 -33.89
C VAL A 7 12.15 -19.17 -34.43
N ASP A 8 11.14 -19.16 -33.54
CA ASP A 8 9.83 -18.59 -33.81
C ASP A 8 9.84 -17.12 -33.36
N VAL A 9 9.67 -16.23 -34.33
CA VAL A 9 9.97 -14.80 -34.25
C VAL A 9 8.75 -13.97 -33.80
N ASP A 10 7.97 -14.48 -32.85
CA ASP A 10 6.71 -13.82 -32.42
C ASP A 10 6.68 -13.42 -30.94
N TYR A 11 7.85 -13.26 -30.31
CA TYR A 11 7.94 -12.73 -28.94
C TYR A 11 8.87 -11.52 -28.87
N LEU A 12 8.63 -10.53 -29.72
CA LEU A 12 9.14 -9.18 -29.50
C LEU A 12 7.97 -8.32 -29.01
N ALA A 13 7.56 -8.59 -27.77
CA ALA A 13 6.90 -7.55 -26.98
C ALA A 13 7.83 -6.33 -27.03
N SER A 14 7.27 -5.16 -27.34
CA SER A 14 8.08 -3.96 -27.54
C SER A 14 8.81 -3.61 -26.22
N ALA A 15 9.94 -2.90 -26.29
CA ALA A 15 10.68 -2.50 -25.08
C ALA A 15 9.83 -1.70 -24.08
N GLU A 16 8.71 -1.12 -24.53
CA GLU A 16 7.70 -0.48 -23.67
C GLU A 16 6.84 -1.51 -22.90
N GLU A 17 6.53 -2.68 -23.48
CA GLU A 17 5.85 -3.78 -22.78
C GLU A 17 6.75 -4.50 -21.77
N ILE A 18 8.06 -4.55 -22.00
CA ILE A 18 9.03 -5.10 -21.02
C ILE A 18 9.35 -4.07 -19.91
N ALA A 19 9.20 -2.78 -20.16
CA ALA A 19 9.32 -1.74 -19.12
C ALA A 19 8.22 -1.86 -18.03
N GLN A 20 7.16 -2.62 -18.30
CA GLN A 20 6.05 -2.88 -17.37
C GLN A 20 6.38 -3.93 -16.27
N ALA A 21 7.58 -4.52 -16.24
CA ALA A 21 7.91 -5.63 -15.34
C ALA A 21 8.94 -5.35 -14.23
N HIS A 22 9.24 -4.08 -13.95
CA HIS A 22 9.86 -3.69 -12.69
C HIS A 22 8.84 -2.88 -11.89
N PRO A 23 8.26 -3.40 -10.78
CA PRO A 23 7.53 -2.53 -9.87
C PRO A 23 8.49 -1.40 -9.50
N ALA A 24 8.12 -0.18 -9.86
CA ALA A 24 8.97 0.98 -9.64
C ALA A 24 9.47 0.93 -8.19
N SER A 25 10.79 0.84 -8.02
CA SER A 25 11.46 0.65 -6.73
C SER A 25 10.82 1.54 -5.68
N ASN A 26 10.57 1.02 -4.47
CA ASN A 26 9.92 1.75 -3.39
C ASN A 26 10.57 3.13 -3.17
N THR A 27 9.83 4.21 -3.44
CA THR A 27 10.36 5.59 -3.41
C THR A 27 10.32 6.23 -2.03
N PHE A 28 9.74 5.54 -1.06
CA PHE A 28 9.55 6.07 0.28
C PHE A 28 10.79 5.79 1.16
N PRO A 29 11.18 6.72 2.05
CA PRO A 29 12.33 6.52 2.93
C PRO A 29 12.16 5.29 3.83
N LEU A 30 13.20 4.46 3.90
CA LEU A 30 13.19 3.24 4.70
C LEU A 30 12.76 3.52 6.15
N GLY A 31 11.88 2.67 6.67
CA GLY A 31 11.38 2.75 8.04
C GLY A 31 10.28 3.78 8.27
N GLN A 32 9.77 4.44 7.22
CA GLN A 32 8.56 5.25 7.30
C GLN A 32 7.30 4.40 7.10
N CYS A 33 6.16 4.87 7.60
CA CYS A 33 4.87 4.18 7.44
C CYS A 33 4.54 3.92 5.97
N THR A 34 4.81 4.89 5.11
CA THR A 34 4.64 4.81 3.65
C THR A 34 5.55 3.78 3.00
N TRP A 35 6.81 3.68 3.45
CA TRP A 35 7.74 2.64 3.01
C TRP A 35 7.22 1.25 3.38
N GLY A 36 6.83 1.04 4.64
CA GLY A 36 6.34 -0.24 5.10
C GLY A 36 5.09 -0.69 4.35
N VAL A 37 4.12 0.22 4.14
CA VAL A 37 2.93 -0.08 3.36
C VAL A 37 3.27 -0.38 1.90
N LYS A 38 4.20 0.35 1.26
CA LYS A 38 4.60 0.09 -0.13
C LYS A 38 5.31 -1.26 -0.31
N GLU A 39 6.05 -1.74 0.70
CA GLU A 39 6.63 -3.10 0.69
C GLU A 39 5.54 -4.19 0.67
N MET A 40 4.42 -3.97 1.35
CA MET A 40 3.32 -4.95 1.45
C MET A 40 2.29 -4.82 0.33
N ALA A 41 1.87 -3.59 0.03
CA ALA A 41 0.99 -3.21 -1.05
C ALA A 41 1.82 -2.73 -2.24
N THR A 42 2.51 -3.67 -2.90
CA THR A 42 3.38 -3.37 -4.05
C THR A 42 2.63 -2.69 -5.19
N TRP A 43 1.30 -2.87 -5.25
CA TRP A 43 0.36 -2.21 -6.16
C TRP A 43 0.15 -0.72 -5.88
N ALA A 44 0.47 -0.20 -4.69
CA ALA A 44 0.31 1.22 -4.38
C ALA A 44 1.21 2.08 -5.29
N GLY A 45 0.80 3.31 -5.59
CA GLY A 45 1.62 4.20 -6.40
C GLY A 45 2.89 4.65 -5.65
N ASN A 46 3.92 4.98 -6.42
CA ASN A 46 5.05 5.75 -5.88
C ASN A 46 4.69 7.24 -5.83
N TRP A 47 5.45 7.99 -5.03
CA TRP A 47 5.32 9.46 -4.94
C TRP A 47 3.95 9.98 -4.45
N TRP A 48 3.18 9.17 -3.71
CA TRP A 48 1.92 9.58 -3.07
C TRP A 48 2.08 10.51 -1.85
N GLY A 49 3.28 10.99 -1.57
CA GLY A 49 3.56 11.92 -0.47
C GLY A 49 3.57 11.25 0.91
N ASN A 50 3.13 12.00 1.92
CA ASN A 50 3.03 11.53 3.30
C ASN A 50 1.81 10.64 3.49
N GLY A 51 1.69 9.92 4.61
CA GLY A 51 0.54 9.06 4.86
C GLY A 51 -0.82 9.80 4.79
N GLY A 52 -0.85 11.07 5.20
CA GLY A 52 -2.02 11.93 5.10
C GLY A 52 -2.46 12.25 3.67
N ASP A 53 -1.52 12.20 2.71
CA ASP A 53 -1.74 12.53 1.30
C ASP A 53 -2.19 11.32 0.46
N TRP A 54 -2.07 10.10 0.99
CA TRP A 54 -2.24 8.87 0.21
C TRP A 54 -3.64 8.68 -0.35
N ALA A 55 -4.69 8.97 0.44
CA ALA A 55 -6.06 8.83 -0.04
C ALA A 55 -6.35 9.75 -1.23
N ALA A 56 -5.93 11.02 -1.16
CA ALA A 56 -6.10 11.97 -2.26
C ALA A 56 -5.25 11.59 -3.48
N SER A 57 -3.99 11.20 -3.27
CA SER A 57 -3.08 10.78 -4.33
C SER A 57 -3.55 9.53 -5.06
N ALA A 58 -4.03 8.53 -4.31
CA ALA A 58 -4.59 7.30 -4.87
C ALA A 58 -5.86 7.57 -5.68
N ALA A 59 -6.76 8.42 -5.17
CA ALA A 59 -7.94 8.82 -5.94
C ALA A 59 -7.56 9.56 -7.24
N SER A 60 -6.52 10.40 -7.21
CA SER A 60 -6.02 11.06 -8.43
C SER A 60 -5.34 10.12 -9.42
N ALA A 61 -4.93 8.94 -8.96
CA ALA A 61 -4.38 7.85 -9.75
C ALA A 61 -5.42 6.75 -10.07
N ASP A 62 -6.71 7.08 -10.02
CA ASP A 62 -7.84 6.21 -10.37
C ASP A 62 -8.01 4.96 -9.47
N TYR A 63 -7.47 4.97 -8.25
CA TYR A 63 -7.81 3.95 -7.25
C TYR A 63 -9.13 4.27 -6.57
N THR A 64 -9.90 3.23 -6.25
CA THR A 64 -11.10 3.41 -5.43
C THR A 64 -10.71 3.69 -3.98
N VAL A 65 -11.22 4.80 -3.44
CA VAL A 65 -11.10 5.16 -2.03
C VAL A 65 -12.48 5.10 -1.38
N GLY A 66 -12.59 4.44 -0.23
CA GLY A 66 -13.84 4.28 0.49
C GLY A 66 -13.69 4.33 2.00
N THR A 67 -14.76 3.97 2.70
CA THR A 67 -14.87 4.07 4.17
C THR A 67 -15.02 2.71 4.85
N GLN A 68 -15.04 1.62 4.09
CA GLN A 68 -15.21 0.27 4.62
C GLN A 68 -13.88 -0.48 4.62
N PRO A 69 -13.47 -1.08 5.76
CA PRO A 69 -12.24 -1.86 5.82
C PRO A 69 -12.37 -3.12 4.96
N ARG A 70 -11.28 -3.46 4.27
CA ARG A 70 -11.14 -4.74 3.54
C ARG A 70 -9.75 -5.30 3.76
N VAL A 71 -9.63 -6.62 3.92
CA VAL A 71 -8.30 -7.26 3.92
C VAL A 71 -7.59 -6.94 2.61
N GLY A 72 -6.34 -6.53 2.69
CA GLY A 72 -5.53 -6.10 1.55
C GLY A 72 -5.71 -4.64 1.14
N SER A 73 -6.62 -3.90 1.77
CA SER A 73 -6.69 -2.44 1.61
C SER A 73 -5.61 -1.72 2.40
N ILE A 74 -5.33 -0.49 2.02
CA ILE A 74 -4.52 0.44 2.79
C ILE A 74 -5.47 1.33 3.58
N VAL A 75 -5.34 1.35 4.91
CA VAL A 75 -6.02 2.34 5.74
C VAL A 75 -5.17 3.61 5.81
N CYS A 76 -5.82 4.77 5.63
CA CYS A 76 -5.21 6.09 5.69
C CYS A 76 -5.85 6.91 6.81
N TRP A 77 -5.02 7.52 7.66
CA TRP A 77 -5.43 8.54 8.62
C TRP A 77 -4.96 9.91 8.12
N THR A 78 -5.89 10.70 7.58
CA THR A 78 -5.61 12.04 7.03
C THR A 78 -5.88 13.11 8.08
N ASP A 79 -4.82 13.72 8.61
CA ASP A 79 -4.88 14.71 9.70
C ASP A 79 -4.55 16.15 9.24
N GLY A 80 -4.32 16.36 7.94
CA GLY A 80 -3.87 17.64 7.38
C GLY A 80 -2.36 17.90 7.53
N SER A 81 -1.59 16.90 7.96
CA SER A 81 -0.15 16.92 8.16
C SER A 81 0.46 15.61 7.60
N TYR A 82 1.45 15.04 8.29
CA TYR A 82 2.08 13.77 7.89
C TYR A 82 1.08 12.62 7.80
N GLY A 83 0.04 12.61 8.62
CA GLY A 83 -0.91 11.51 8.74
C GLY A 83 -0.25 10.16 9.03
N HIS A 84 -0.96 9.08 8.71
CA HIS A 84 -0.45 7.72 8.85
C HIS A 84 -1.10 6.76 7.87
N VAL A 85 -0.39 5.70 7.50
CA VAL A 85 -0.92 4.61 6.67
C VAL A 85 -0.53 3.25 7.24
N ALA A 86 -1.40 2.26 7.07
CA ALA A 86 -1.15 0.87 7.43
C ALA A 86 -1.83 -0.10 6.46
N TYR A 87 -1.33 -1.33 6.40
CA TYR A 87 -1.88 -2.38 5.54
C TYR A 87 -2.84 -3.29 6.32
N VAL A 88 -4.09 -3.41 5.87
CA VAL A 88 -5.13 -4.18 6.58
C VAL A 88 -4.94 -5.68 6.35
N THR A 89 -4.72 -6.43 7.44
CA THR A 89 -4.50 -7.89 7.39
C THR A 89 -5.69 -8.71 7.87
N ALA A 90 -6.56 -8.14 8.70
CA ALA A 90 -7.80 -8.78 9.15
C ALA A 90 -8.90 -7.75 9.41
N VAL A 91 -10.16 -8.15 9.20
CA VAL A 91 -11.35 -7.32 9.45
C VAL A 91 -12.38 -8.17 10.20
N ASP A 92 -12.92 -7.64 11.29
CA ASP A 92 -14.12 -8.17 11.95
C ASP A 92 -15.35 -7.56 11.26
N PRO A 93 -16.18 -8.36 10.55
CA PRO A 93 -17.30 -7.84 9.77
C PRO A 93 -18.47 -7.35 10.62
N VAL A 94 -18.50 -7.66 11.93
CA VAL A 94 -19.56 -7.22 12.85
C VAL A 94 -19.17 -5.89 13.50
N THR A 95 -17.92 -5.76 13.92
CA THR A 95 -17.46 -4.59 14.69
C THR A 95 -16.68 -3.58 13.87
N ASN A 96 -16.30 -3.90 12.63
CA ASN A 96 -15.36 -3.13 11.79
C ASN A 96 -13.99 -2.89 12.43
N LYS A 97 -13.65 -3.63 13.49
CA LYS A 97 -12.28 -3.65 14.01
C LYS A 97 -11.37 -4.29 12.99
N ILE A 98 -10.11 -3.85 12.97
CA ILE A 98 -9.11 -4.35 12.04
C ILE A 98 -7.86 -4.81 12.79
N GLN A 99 -7.08 -5.66 12.13
CA GLN A 99 -5.65 -5.77 12.38
C GLN A 99 -4.90 -5.19 11.19
N VAL A 100 -3.71 -4.64 11.46
CA VAL A 100 -2.86 -4.07 10.44
C VAL A 100 -1.41 -4.51 10.61
N LEU A 101 -0.67 -4.48 9.51
CA LEU A 101 0.78 -4.36 9.53
C LEU A 101 1.15 -2.92 9.19
N GLU A 102 2.11 -2.38 9.91
CA GLU A 102 2.55 -0.99 9.73
C GLU A 102 4.02 -0.83 10.09
N SER A 103 4.59 0.31 9.69
CA SER A 103 5.94 0.75 10.03
C SER A 103 5.86 2.15 10.61
N ASN A 104 6.86 2.52 11.41
CA ASN A 104 6.97 3.79 12.13
C ASN A 104 5.81 4.07 13.09
N TYR A 105 5.25 3.03 13.72
CA TYR A 105 4.27 3.21 14.79
C TYR A 105 5.00 3.36 16.13
N ALA A 106 4.74 4.46 16.84
CA ALA A 106 5.39 4.79 18.11
C ALA A 106 6.94 4.74 18.07
N GLY A 107 7.55 5.01 16.90
CA GLY A 107 9.00 4.97 16.68
C GLY A 107 9.57 3.61 16.27
N HIS A 108 8.75 2.57 16.16
CA HIS A 108 9.18 1.26 15.66
C HIS A 108 9.18 1.24 14.12
N GLN A 109 10.37 1.28 13.52
CA GLN A 109 10.55 1.47 12.08
C GLN A 109 10.42 0.18 11.24
N TRP A 110 10.50 -1.01 11.85
CA TRP A 110 10.27 -2.26 11.12
C TRP A 110 8.78 -2.47 10.84
N ILE A 111 8.44 -3.46 10.02
CA ILE A 111 7.06 -3.84 9.73
C ILE A 111 6.61 -4.84 10.78
N ASP A 112 5.53 -4.55 11.49
CA ASP A 112 4.91 -5.49 12.45
C ASP A 112 3.43 -5.15 12.70
N ASN A 113 2.78 -6.01 13.48
CA ASN A 113 1.46 -5.76 14.05
C ASN A 113 1.60 -5.23 15.49
N TYR A 114 1.55 -3.91 15.64
CA TYR A 114 1.73 -3.27 16.95
C TYR A 114 0.45 -3.12 17.77
N ARG A 115 -0.72 -3.23 17.13
CA ARG A 115 -2.01 -2.85 17.74
C ARG A 115 -2.90 -4.04 18.06
N GLY A 116 -2.69 -5.20 17.42
CA GLY A 116 -3.65 -6.29 17.45
C GLY A 116 -4.99 -5.85 16.85
N TRP A 117 -6.10 -6.30 17.43
CA TRP A 117 -7.44 -5.85 17.06
C TRP A 117 -7.74 -4.47 17.65
N PHE A 118 -8.05 -3.50 16.80
CA PHE A 118 -8.42 -2.15 17.23
C PHE A 118 -9.51 -1.53 16.34
N ASP A 119 -10.17 -0.49 16.86
CA ASP A 119 -11.09 0.33 16.09
C ASP A 119 -10.28 1.46 15.41
N PRO A 120 -10.20 1.50 14.07
CA PRO A 120 -9.42 2.50 13.36
C PRO A 120 -10.00 3.91 13.50
N GLN A 121 -11.29 4.05 13.81
CA GLN A 121 -11.96 5.34 14.04
C GLN A 121 -11.76 5.86 15.48
N ASN A 122 -11.45 4.97 16.42
CA ASN A 122 -11.27 5.30 17.84
C ASN A 122 -9.88 4.86 18.31
N THR A 123 -8.86 5.53 17.78
CA THR A 123 -7.45 5.24 18.05
C THR A 123 -6.69 6.52 18.40
N VAL A 124 -5.46 6.37 18.91
CA VAL A 124 -4.56 7.50 19.22
C VAL A 124 -3.95 8.13 17.96
N THR A 125 -4.03 7.45 16.81
CA THR A 125 -3.62 8.00 15.51
C THR A 125 -4.65 9.04 15.06
N PRO A 126 -4.27 10.33 14.94
CA PRO A 126 -5.20 11.38 14.52
C PRO A 126 -5.50 11.27 13.03
N GLY A 127 -6.70 11.72 12.64
CA GLY A 127 -7.06 11.91 11.24
C GLY A 127 -8.36 11.23 10.83
N VAL A 128 -8.87 11.64 9.67
CA VAL A 128 -10.04 11.02 9.04
C VAL A 128 -9.62 9.68 8.43
N VAL A 129 -10.35 8.62 8.78
CA VAL A 129 -10.08 7.26 8.27
C VAL A 129 -10.70 7.07 6.91
N SER A 130 -9.89 6.59 5.97
CA SER A 130 -10.32 6.09 4.66
C SER A 130 -9.54 4.84 4.28
N TYR A 131 -9.98 4.16 3.22
CA TYR A 131 -9.36 2.94 2.72
C TYR A 131 -9.14 3.03 1.23
N ILE A 132 -7.91 2.77 0.78
CA ILE A 132 -7.57 2.60 -0.64
C ILE A 132 -7.67 1.11 -0.95
N TYR A 133 -8.44 0.77 -1.98
CA TYR A 133 -8.60 -0.61 -2.41
C TYR A 133 -7.63 -0.96 -3.55
N PRO A 134 -7.10 -2.19 -3.61
CA PRO A 134 -6.42 -2.67 -4.80
C PRO A 134 -7.40 -2.65 -5.98
N ASN A 135 -6.90 -2.24 -7.15
CA ASN A 135 -7.64 -2.30 -8.42
C ASN A 135 -7.64 -3.73 -8.98
#